data_AF-A0A367Q5W8-F1
#
_entry.id   AF-A0A367Q5W8-F1
#
_cell.length_a   1.000
_cell.length_b   1.000
_cell.length_c   1.000
_cell.angle_alpha   90.00
_cell.angle_beta   90.00
_cell.angle_gamma   90.00
#
_symmetry.space_group_name_H-M   'P 1'
#
loop_
_entity.id
_entity.type
_entity.pdbx_description
1 polymer ?
#
loop_
_entity_poly.entity_id
_entity_poly.type
_entity_poly.pdbx_seq_one_letter_code
_entity_poly.pdbx_strand_id
1 'polypeptide(L)'
;MYPPPQIQPLERLQIEDGLMINAERWKRSHDYHRQRQNIHYQSLNQPGIVYGLGVSLIPTPPDVPSQYNDGRWLQIQPGIAIDLVGNPIVVSQPIDFHLAADITEEKPRLIYIVVSYVDPENLQRKQVQEFEPESFRISEKTTPPDAIEVELCRILLQPGLVTLQNPQDVFFPGLNSLDFRYRRIARSRPSNIVRVAHLETSQLEDPNSFANLSYLIKSAANLTYTLQGTERIDRLVFPLQDVTTAINYDLLFITGRQPLSLSIQELTDLKSYLDAGGVLLVESPTDAVNRLESIMDLTDKLGTPLEDLRRLDRNHPMRTQPFLFAALPIFNQKPIQILIAGGIVLVIGDLSASWGLDDKLSLPRETIRNAQELGINILHFAWARRQMTQLQRQTILPTPTKPDVLKSVFNKLEQ
;
A
#
# COMPACT_ATOMS: atom_id res chain seq x y z
N MET A 1 1.27 0.11 -4.17
CA MET A 1 2.48 -0.35 -3.46
C MET A 1 3.65 0.49 -3.93
N TYR A 2 4.55 0.89 -3.04
CA TYR A 2 5.72 1.68 -3.41
C TYR A 2 6.81 0.73 -3.94
N PRO A 3 7.26 0.84 -5.20
CA PRO A 3 8.32 -0.02 -5.70
C PRO A 3 9.64 0.30 -4.97
N PRO A 4 10.50 -0.69 -4.72
CA PRO A 4 11.87 -0.40 -4.27
C PRO A 4 12.62 0.35 -5.39
N PRO A 5 13.66 1.13 -5.04
CA PRO A 5 14.53 1.73 -6.05
C PRO A 5 15.14 0.64 -6.94
N GLN A 6 15.42 0.97 -8.20
CA GLN A 6 16.08 0.05 -9.11
C GLN A 6 17.50 -0.25 -8.60
N ILE A 7 17.87 -1.53 -8.60
CA ILE A 7 19.22 -1.98 -8.21
C ILE A 7 20.15 -1.80 -9.41
N GLN A 8 20.64 -0.57 -9.59
CA GLN A 8 21.60 -0.21 -10.65
C GLN A 8 22.82 0.51 -10.03
N PRO A 9 24.05 0.24 -10.51
CA PRO A 9 25.23 0.98 -10.09
C PRO A 9 25.10 2.47 -10.40
N LEU A 10 25.57 3.32 -9.49
CA LEU A 10 25.69 4.75 -9.73
C LEU A 10 27.02 5.07 -10.42
N GLU A 11 26.95 5.77 -11.54
CA GLU A 11 28.13 6.16 -12.32
C GLU A 11 28.43 7.66 -12.15
N ARG A 12 29.56 7.96 -11.51
CA ARG A 12 30.01 9.34 -11.30
C ARG A 12 31.03 9.73 -12.37
N LEU A 13 30.95 10.96 -12.86
CA LEU A 13 31.99 11.52 -13.73
C LEU A 13 33.33 11.60 -12.97
N GLN A 14 34.38 11.03 -13.56
CA GLN A 14 35.74 11.14 -13.05
C GLN A 14 36.32 12.49 -13.49
N ILE A 15 36.86 13.25 -12.53
CA ILE A 15 37.41 14.60 -12.76
C ILE A 15 38.94 14.51 -12.70
N GLU A 16 39.60 14.92 -13.78
CA GLU A 16 41.05 14.91 -13.95
C GLU A 16 41.51 16.22 -14.63
N ASP A 17 42.77 16.59 -14.46
CA ASP A 17 43.33 17.77 -15.10
C ASP A 17 43.28 17.66 -16.63
N GLY A 18 42.86 18.74 -17.29
CA GLY A 18 42.66 18.75 -18.73
C GLY A 18 41.32 18.15 -19.19
N LEU A 19 40.45 17.72 -18.27
CA LEU A 19 39.10 17.28 -18.63
C LEU A 19 38.30 18.43 -19.25
N MET A 20 37.99 18.32 -20.54
CA MET A 20 37.09 19.27 -21.21
C MET A 20 35.68 19.14 -20.63
N ILE A 21 35.15 20.24 -20.09
CA ILE A 21 33.79 20.29 -19.56
C ILE A 21 32.84 20.84 -20.63
N ASN A 22 31.85 20.03 -21.02
CA ASN A 22 30.81 20.38 -21.99
C ASN A 22 29.41 20.17 -21.37
N ALA A 23 28.37 20.56 -22.10
CA ALA A 23 26.99 20.47 -21.62
C ALA A 23 26.58 19.03 -21.25
N GLU A 24 27.01 18.02 -22.02
CA GLU A 24 26.70 16.62 -21.76
C GLU A 24 27.33 16.13 -20.44
N ARG A 25 28.60 16.46 -20.19
CA ARG A 25 29.30 16.08 -18.95
C ARG A 25 28.72 16.79 -17.73
N TRP A 26 28.34 18.06 -17.89
CA TRP A 26 27.61 18.80 -16.85
C TRP A 26 26.25 18.14 -16.56
N LYS A 27 25.48 17.83 -17.59
CA LYS A 27 24.18 17.16 -17.44
C LYS A 27 24.32 15.83 -16.73
N ARG A 28 25.27 14.97 -17.15
CA ARG A 28 25.52 13.68 -16.50
C ARG A 28 25.91 13.82 -15.03
N SER A 29 26.67 14.85 -14.67
CA SER A 29 27.00 15.13 -13.26
C SER A 29 25.77 15.50 -12.43
N HIS A 30 24.87 16.34 -12.96
CA HIS A 30 23.62 16.70 -12.28
C HIS A 30 22.65 15.52 -12.20
N ASP A 31 22.52 14.74 -13.28
CA ASP A 31 21.70 13.53 -13.31
C ASP A 31 22.17 12.51 -12.26
N TYR A 32 23.49 12.36 -12.05
CA TYR A 32 24.03 11.53 -10.97
C TYR A 32 23.53 11.98 -9.59
N HIS A 33 23.56 13.29 -9.31
CA HIS A 33 23.08 13.84 -8.04
C HIS A 33 21.57 13.66 -7.88
N ARG A 34 20.79 13.92 -8.93
CA ARG A 34 19.33 13.69 -8.97
C ARG A 34 19.01 12.21 -8.73
N GLN A 35 19.69 11.30 -9.42
CA GLN A 35 19.50 9.86 -9.25
C GLN A 35 19.81 9.42 -7.81
N ARG A 36 20.90 9.90 -7.22
CA ARG A 36 21.27 9.59 -5.82
C ARG A 36 20.23 10.12 -4.83
N GLN A 37 19.72 11.34 -5.05
CA GLN A 37 18.64 11.91 -4.24
C GLN A 37 17.35 11.10 -4.36
N ASN A 38 16.96 10.73 -5.57
CA ASN A 38 15.77 9.93 -5.84
C ASN A 38 15.86 8.55 -5.18
N ILE A 39 17.01 7.87 -5.29
CA ILE A 39 17.25 6.58 -4.59
C ILE A 39 17.09 6.76 -3.08
N HIS A 40 17.71 7.80 -2.51
CA HIS A 40 17.60 8.07 -1.08
C HIS A 40 16.14 8.30 -0.66
N TYR A 41 15.40 9.12 -1.42
CA TYR A 41 14.00 9.39 -1.13
C TYR A 41 13.14 8.13 -1.25
N GLN A 42 13.22 7.41 -2.37
CA GLN A 42 12.48 6.17 -2.61
C GLN A 42 12.77 5.11 -1.55
N SER A 43 13.99 5.07 -1.01
CA SER A 43 14.38 4.10 0.02
C SER A 43 13.70 4.37 1.36
N LEU A 44 13.44 5.65 1.69
CA LEU A 44 13.12 6.06 3.07
C LEU A 44 11.78 6.76 3.21
N ASN A 45 11.16 7.22 2.13
CA ASN A 45 9.97 8.06 2.17
C ASN A 45 8.85 7.56 1.25
N GLN A 46 7.61 7.87 1.62
CA GLN A 46 6.43 7.75 0.78
C GLN A 46 6.15 9.10 0.11
N PRO A 47 5.68 9.09 -1.15
CA PRO A 47 5.27 10.31 -1.83
C PRO A 47 4.07 10.95 -1.16
N GLY A 48 3.88 12.22 -1.45
CA GLY A 48 2.72 12.98 -1.00
C GLY A 48 3.02 14.44 -0.75
N ILE A 49 2.08 15.09 -0.10
CA ILE A 49 2.14 16.49 0.27
C ILE A 49 3.03 16.63 1.50
N VAL A 50 4.05 17.47 1.40
CA VAL A 50 4.94 17.83 2.51
C VAL A 50 4.29 18.94 3.33
N TYR A 51 3.76 19.96 2.65
CA TYR A 51 3.14 21.12 3.29
C TYR A 51 2.22 21.86 2.31
N GLY A 52 1.14 22.47 2.81
CA GLY A 52 0.28 23.36 2.01
C GLY A 52 -0.58 22.62 0.98
N LEU A 53 -0.64 23.13 -0.25
CA LEU A 53 -1.40 22.57 -1.38
C LEU A 53 -2.89 22.35 -1.09
N GLY A 54 -3.48 23.26 -0.31
CA GLY A 54 -4.93 23.30 -0.11
C GLY A 54 -5.66 23.65 -1.39
N VAL A 55 -6.97 23.35 -1.44
CA VAL A 55 -7.84 23.77 -2.53
C VAL A 55 -9.03 24.51 -1.92
N SER A 56 -9.40 25.64 -2.49
CA SER A 56 -10.54 26.44 -2.05
C SER A 56 -11.42 26.83 -3.22
N LEU A 57 -12.73 26.93 -3.00
CA LEU A 57 -13.63 27.51 -3.99
C LEU A 57 -13.40 29.01 -4.07
N ILE A 58 -13.39 29.54 -5.30
CA ILE A 58 -13.31 30.98 -5.56
C ILE A 58 -14.43 31.40 -6.51
N PRO A 59 -14.85 32.67 -6.50
CA PRO A 59 -15.71 33.19 -7.55
C PRO A 59 -14.99 33.13 -8.90
N THR A 60 -15.78 33.13 -9.98
CA THR A 60 -15.24 33.24 -11.34
C THR A 60 -14.37 34.49 -11.47
N PRO A 61 -13.11 34.36 -11.95
CA PRO A 61 -12.24 35.51 -12.17
C PRO A 61 -12.87 36.56 -13.10
N PRO A 62 -12.57 37.86 -12.92
CA PRO A 62 -13.23 38.92 -13.68
C PRO A 62 -12.90 38.91 -15.18
N ASP A 63 -11.74 38.35 -15.57
CA ASP A 63 -11.22 38.42 -16.93
C ASP A 63 -11.58 37.19 -17.79
N VAL A 64 -12.38 36.25 -17.28
CA VAL A 64 -12.73 35.02 -18.02
C VAL A 64 -14.07 35.15 -18.76
N PRO A 65 -14.21 34.51 -19.94
CA PRO A 65 -15.47 34.52 -20.69
C PRO A 65 -16.66 34.02 -19.85
N SER A 66 -17.85 34.59 -20.08
CA SER A 66 -19.07 34.29 -19.31
C SER A 66 -19.47 32.81 -19.32
N GLN A 67 -19.04 32.04 -20.33
CA GLN A 67 -19.26 30.59 -20.39
C GLN A 67 -18.59 29.81 -19.24
N TYR A 68 -17.59 30.41 -18.58
CA TYR A 68 -16.91 29.86 -17.41
C TYR A 68 -17.47 30.42 -16.09
N ASN A 69 -18.61 31.12 -16.12
CA ASN A 69 -19.32 31.55 -14.91
C ASN A 69 -20.29 30.46 -14.43
N ASP A 70 -19.74 29.29 -14.10
CA ASP A 70 -20.48 28.08 -13.73
C ASP A 70 -20.28 27.68 -12.26
N GLY A 71 -19.52 28.47 -11.49
CA GLY A 71 -19.21 28.18 -10.09
C GLY A 71 -18.30 26.97 -9.90
N ARG A 72 -17.46 26.66 -10.89
CA ARG A 72 -16.50 25.55 -10.86
C ARG A 72 -15.04 26.00 -10.77
N TRP A 73 -14.81 27.20 -10.25
CA TRP A 73 -13.48 27.75 -10.05
C TRP A 73 -12.91 27.36 -8.69
N LEU A 74 -11.70 26.83 -8.74
CA LEU A 74 -10.89 26.42 -7.62
C LEU A 74 -9.65 27.32 -7.56
N GLN A 75 -9.10 27.48 -6.37
CA GLN A 75 -7.77 28.03 -6.18
C GLN A 75 -6.91 27.01 -5.44
N ILE A 76 -5.83 26.60 -6.08
CA ILE A 76 -4.80 25.75 -5.48
C ILE A 76 -3.86 26.67 -4.71
N GLN A 77 -3.75 26.43 -3.40
CA GLN A 77 -2.93 27.21 -2.49
C GLN A 77 -1.45 26.78 -2.59
N PRO A 78 -0.51 27.68 -2.26
CA PRO A 78 0.92 27.35 -2.24
C PRO A 78 1.26 26.13 -1.39
N GLY A 79 2.31 25.42 -1.77
CA GLY A 79 2.83 24.30 -1.02
C GLY A 79 3.81 23.43 -1.79
N ILE A 80 4.20 22.33 -1.14
CA ILE A 80 5.24 21.42 -1.59
C ILE A 80 4.71 20.00 -1.52
N ALA A 81 4.92 19.24 -2.59
CA ALA A 81 4.75 17.80 -2.65
C ALA A 81 5.99 17.12 -3.22
N ILE A 82 6.06 15.81 -3.06
CA ILE A 82 7.09 14.98 -3.70
C ILE A 82 6.39 13.75 -4.29
N ASP A 83 6.67 13.46 -5.56
CA ASP A 83 6.10 12.31 -6.27
C ASP A 83 6.77 10.97 -5.90
N LEU A 84 6.31 9.84 -6.47
CA LEU A 84 6.86 8.51 -6.15
C LEU A 84 8.32 8.35 -6.58
N VAL A 85 8.76 9.14 -7.55
CA VAL A 85 10.12 9.07 -8.09
C VAL A 85 11.09 9.89 -7.23
N GLY A 86 10.58 10.80 -6.40
CA GLY A 86 11.36 11.69 -5.55
C GLY A 86 11.49 13.10 -6.12
N ASN A 87 10.72 13.45 -7.16
CA ASN A 87 10.76 14.79 -7.74
C ASN A 87 9.96 15.77 -6.86
N PRO A 88 10.56 16.89 -6.44
CA PRO A 88 9.84 17.92 -5.72
C PRO A 88 8.89 18.67 -6.66
N ILE A 89 7.71 19.00 -6.13
CA ILE A 89 6.68 19.78 -6.82
C ILE A 89 6.43 21.01 -5.94
N VAL A 90 6.80 22.19 -6.43
CA VAL A 90 6.67 23.45 -5.69
C VAL A 90 5.67 24.36 -6.35
N VAL A 91 4.53 24.57 -5.69
CA VAL A 91 3.54 25.59 -6.05
C VAL A 91 3.81 26.81 -5.17
N SER A 92 4.47 27.83 -5.71
CA SER A 92 4.94 28.98 -4.94
C SER A 92 3.89 30.06 -4.73
N GLN A 93 2.86 30.11 -5.59
CA GLN A 93 1.80 31.12 -5.57
C GLN A 93 0.43 30.45 -5.77
N PRO A 94 -0.67 31.09 -5.33
CA PRO A 94 -2.01 30.58 -5.61
C PRO A 94 -2.26 30.46 -7.11
N ILE A 95 -2.87 29.36 -7.54
CA ILE A 95 -3.21 29.10 -8.94
C ILE A 95 -4.72 28.92 -9.07
N ASP A 96 -5.35 29.77 -9.86
CA ASP A 96 -6.75 29.62 -10.22
C ASP A 96 -6.89 28.50 -11.26
N PHE A 97 -7.85 27.61 -11.03
CA PHE A 97 -8.08 26.41 -11.84
C PHE A 97 -9.58 26.23 -12.05
N HIS A 98 -9.99 26.14 -13.31
CA HIS A 98 -11.36 25.83 -13.67
C HIS A 98 -11.53 24.32 -13.84
N LEU A 99 -12.52 23.74 -13.15
CA LEU A 99 -12.90 22.35 -13.33
C LEU A 99 -13.75 22.22 -14.60
N ALA A 100 -13.16 21.68 -15.65
CA ALA A 100 -13.74 21.57 -16.99
C ALA A 100 -14.55 20.28 -17.18
N ALA A 101 -14.44 19.32 -16.26
CA ALA A 101 -15.09 18.02 -16.36
C ALA A 101 -16.60 18.16 -16.56
N ASP A 102 -17.10 17.64 -17.68
CA ASP A 102 -18.53 17.55 -17.97
C ASP A 102 -19.00 16.10 -17.83
N ILE A 103 -20.00 15.89 -16.98
CA ILE A 103 -20.55 14.56 -16.71
C ILE A 103 -21.84 14.43 -17.51
N THR A 104 -21.69 13.88 -18.70
CA THR A 104 -22.80 13.61 -19.64
C THR A 104 -23.50 12.27 -19.36
N GLU A 105 -22.89 11.42 -18.53
CA GLU A 105 -23.44 10.13 -18.09
C GLU A 105 -24.50 10.34 -16.99
N GLU A 106 -25.48 9.45 -16.86
CA GLU A 106 -26.56 9.57 -15.85
C GLU A 106 -26.09 9.40 -14.40
N LYS A 107 -24.83 9.01 -14.18
CA LYS A 107 -24.30 8.69 -12.83
C LYS A 107 -23.22 9.67 -12.41
N PRO A 108 -23.15 10.02 -11.12
CA PRO A 108 -22.05 10.82 -10.59
C PRO A 108 -20.70 10.16 -10.86
N ARG A 109 -19.70 10.97 -11.18
CA ARG A 109 -18.34 10.52 -11.50
C ARG A 109 -17.34 11.16 -10.56
N LEU A 110 -16.36 10.36 -10.16
CA LEU A 110 -15.30 10.85 -9.29
C LEU A 110 -14.21 11.53 -10.13
N ILE A 111 -13.98 12.80 -9.83
CA ILE A 111 -12.92 13.62 -10.44
C ILE A 111 -11.81 13.83 -9.43
N TYR A 112 -10.57 13.63 -9.86
CA TYR A 112 -9.36 13.84 -9.08
C TYR A 112 -8.68 15.11 -9.55
N ILE A 113 -8.30 15.99 -8.62
CA ILE A 113 -7.42 17.12 -8.89
C ILE A 113 -6.02 16.71 -8.45
N VAL A 114 -5.08 16.72 -9.39
CA VAL A 114 -3.71 16.27 -9.16
C VAL A 114 -2.70 17.32 -9.54
N VAL A 115 -1.53 17.26 -8.91
CA VAL A 115 -0.35 18.02 -9.32
C VAL A 115 0.79 17.06 -9.67
N SER A 116 1.56 17.37 -10.71
CA SER A 116 2.73 16.58 -11.14
C SER A 116 3.93 17.45 -11.47
N TYR A 117 5.13 16.88 -11.32
CA TYR A 117 6.39 17.50 -11.73
C TYR A 117 6.51 17.53 -13.25
N VAL A 118 7.03 18.61 -13.80
CA VAL A 118 7.33 18.75 -15.24
C VAL A 118 8.81 19.07 -15.40
N ASP A 119 9.56 18.13 -16.00
CA ASP A 119 10.95 18.38 -16.35
C ASP A 119 11.02 19.49 -17.42
N PRO A 120 11.75 20.60 -17.16
CA PRO A 120 11.90 21.72 -18.09
C PRO A 120 12.37 21.28 -19.48
N GLU A 121 13.19 20.23 -19.58
CA GLU A 121 13.70 19.73 -20.87
C GLU A 121 12.59 19.24 -21.81
N ASN A 122 11.43 18.87 -21.26
CA ASN A 122 10.28 18.38 -22.02
C ASN A 122 9.37 19.52 -22.50
N LEU A 123 9.65 20.78 -22.16
CA LEU A 123 8.85 21.93 -22.58
C LEU A 123 9.15 22.28 -24.05
N GLN A 124 8.12 22.29 -24.90
CA GLN A 124 8.25 22.58 -26.34
C GLN A 124 8.74 24.00 -26.65
N ARG A 125 8.61 24.94 -25.71
CA ARG A 125 9.12 26.31 -25.82
C ARG A 125 10.38 26.46 -24.98
N LYS A 126 11.54 26.21 -25.60
CA LYS A 126 12.83 26.67 -25.05
C LYS A 126 12.86 28.19 -25.13
N GLN A 127 12.49 28.87 -24.05
CA GLN A 127 12.84 30.27 -23.92
C GLN A 127 14.35 30.34 -23.72
N VAL A 128 15.02 31.27 -24.40
CA VAL A 128 16.45 31.54 -24.16
C VAL A 128 16.56 32.30 -22.83
N GLN A 129 16.41 31.59 -21.72
CA GLN A 129 16.73 32.08 -20.39
C GLN A 129 17.94 31.31 -19.88
N GLU A 130 18.82 32.00 -19.16
CA GLU A 130 20.00 31.38 -18.52
C GLU A 130 19.61 30.39 -17.42
N PHE A 131 18.42 30.56 -16.83
CA PHE A 131 17.86 29.69 -15.80
C PHE A 131 16.44 29.27 -16.19
N GLU A 132 16.18 27.96 -16.17
CA GLU A 132 14.83 27.40 -16.31
C GLU A 132 14.36 26.89 -14.95
N PRO A 133 13.29 27.46 -14.36
CA PRO A 133 12.76 26.95 -13.11
C PRO A 133 12.11 25.58 -13.32
N GLU A 134 12.26 24.69 -12.34
CA GLU A 134 11.45 23.49 -12.25
C GLU A 134 9.96 23.87 -12.27
N SER A 135 9.17 23.12 -13.04
CA SER A 135 7.78 23.45 -13.29
C SER A 135 6.86 22.32 -12.83
N PHE A 136 5.56 22.61 -12.80
CA PHE A 136 4.54 21.66 -12.42
C PHE A 136 3.33 21.77 -13.33
N ARG A 137 2.47 20.76 -13.28
CA ARG A 137 1.18 20.76 -13.95
C ARG A 137 0.08 20.41 -12.96
N ILE A 138 -1.01 21.18 -12.98
CA ILE A 138 -2.26 20.83 -12.30
C ILE A 138 -3.20 20.27 -13.36
N SER A 139 -3.81 19.12 -13.07
CA SER A 139 -4.73 18.45 -13.99
C SER A 139 -5.94 17.92 -13.23
N GLU A 140 -7.07 17.84 -13.92
CA GLU A 140 -8.21 17.03 -13.50
C GLU A 140 -8.17 15.67 -14.20
N LYS A 141 -8.59 14.61 -13.49
CA LYS A 141 -8.63 13.24 -14.03
C LYS A 141 -9.91 12.54 -13.61
N THR A 142 -10.39 11.65 -14.46
CA THR A 142 -11.48 10.71 -14.10
C THR A 142 -10.99 9.35 -13.63
N THR A 143 -9.68 9.13 -13.69
CA THR A 143 -8.99 7.92 -13.23
C THR A 143 -8.14 8.26 -12.02
N PRO A 144 -7.87 7.28 -11.13
CA PRO A 144 -6.98 7.51 -9.99
C PRO A 144 -5.61 8.05 -10.41
N PRO A 145 -4.94 8.84 -9.55
CA PRO A 145 -3.59 9.33 -9.81
C PRO A 145 -2.59 8.21 -10.05
N ASP A 146 -1.62 8.44 -10.92
CA ASP A 146 -0.52 7.51 -11.17
C ASP A 146 0.67 7.74 -10.23
N ALA A 147 1.83 7.18 -10.54
CA ALA A 147 3.03 7.26 -9.72
C ALA A 147 3.66 8.67 -9.66
N ILE A 148 3.50 9.48 -10.70
CA ILE A 148 4.16 10.80 -10.81
C ILE A 148 3.21 11.95 -10.44
N GLU A 149 2.03 11.61 -9.94
CA GLU A 149 0.97 12.53 -9.59
C GLU A 149 0.67 12.49 -8.09
N VAL A 150 0.37 13.67 -7.54
CA VAL A 150 -0.04 13.82 -6.15
C VAL A 150 -1.46 14.37 -6.09
N GLU A 151 -2.37 13.62 -5.45
CA GLU A 151 -3.78 14.01 -5.27
C GLU A 151 -3.89 15.20 -4.31
N LEU A 152 -4.50 16.29 -4.80
CA LEU A 152 -4.81 17.48 -4.01
C LEU A 152 -6.18 17.35 -3.34
N CYS A 153 -7.18 16.89 -4.09
CA CYS A 153 -8.51 16.55 -3.61
C CYS A 153 -9.24 15.75 -4.68
N ARG A 154 -10.43 15.28 -4.35
CA ARG A 154 -11.37 14.72 -5.32
C ARG A 154 -12.78 15.24 -5.09
N ILE A 155 -13.61 15.12 -6.11
CA ILE A 155 -14.98 15.62 -6.13
C ILE A 155 -15.85 14.54 -6.76
N LEU A 156 -16.90 14.11 -6.05
CA LEU A 156 -17.95 13.28 -6.64
C LEU A 156 -18.93 14.21 -7.37
N LEU A 157 -18.70 14.40 -8.66
CA LEU A 157 -19.41 15.37 -9.49
C LEU A 157 -20.66 14.72 -10.07
N GLN A 158 -21.83 15.33 -9.86
CA GLN A 158 -23.09 14.83 -10.41
C GLN A 158 -23.29 15.31 -11.87
N PRO A 159 -24.15 14.63 -12.65
CA PRO A 159 -24.46 15.02 -14.02
C PRO A 159 -25.16 16.39 -14.12
N GLY A 160 -24.96 17.08 -15.23
CA GLY A 160 -25.63 18.34 -15.56
C GLY A 160 -24.96 19.61 -15.03
N LEU A 161 -25.73 20.70 -14.95
CA LEU A 161 -25.23 22.00 -14.53
C LEU A 161 -25.12 22.03 -13.00
N VAL A 162 -23.88 22.11 -12.50
CA VAL A 162 -23.58 21.94 -11.07
C VAL A 162 -22.61 22.99 -10.59
N THR A 163 -22.92 23.54 -9.42
CA THR A 163 -22.07 24.46 -8.68
C THR A 163 -21.34 23.69 -7.59
N LEU A 164 -20.04 23.94 -7.46
CA LEU A 164 -19.25 23.33 -6.39
C LEU A 164 -19.57 24.01 -5.05
N GLN A 165 -19.50 23.25 -3.97
CA GLN A 165 -19.74 23.75 -2.62
C GLN A 165 -18.72 23.22 -1.62
N ASN A 166 -18.50 23.96 -0.54
CA ASN A 166 -17.72 23.44 0.57
C ASN A 166 -18.52 22.33 1.28
N PRO A 167 -17.87 21.25 1.70
CA PRO A 167 -18.57 20.18 2.42
C PRO A 167 -19.12 20.70 3.75
N GLN A 168 -20.34 20.28 4.09
CA GLN A 168 -20.94 20.55 5.42
C GLN A 168 -20.20 19.78 6.52
N ASP A 169 -19.78 18.56 6.20
CA ASP A 169 -18.92 17.73 7.04
C ASP A 169 -17.69 17.29 6.24
N VAL A 170 -16.52 17.73 6.67
CA VAL A 170 -15.24 17.44 6.00
C VAL A 170 -14.85 15.95 6.04
N PHE A 171 -15.42 15.18 6.97
CA PHE A 171 -15.22 13.72 7.06
C PHE A 171 -16.21 12.93 6.21
N PHE A 172 -17.32 13.56 5.79
CA PHE A 172 -18.35 12.97 4.94
C PHE A 172 -18.80 13.94 3.83
N PRO A 173 -17.88 14.34 2.93
CA PRO A 173 -18.20 15.23 1.83
C PRO A 173 -19.26 14.61 0.92
N GLY A 174 -20.28 15.42 0.60
CA GLY A 174 -21.37 15.03 -0.31
C GLY A 174 -21.02 15.23 -1.78
N LEU A 175 -22.06 15.18 -2.62
CA LEU A 175 -21.94 15.50 -4.05
C LEU A 175 -21.43 16.94 -4.26
N ASN A 176 -20.68 17.14 -5.34
CA ASN A 176 -20.10 18.41 -5.78
C ASN A 176 -19.28 19.14 -4.70
N SER A 177 -18.79 18.40 -3.70
CA SER A 177 -18.02 18.94 -2.59
C SER A 177 -16.58 18.48 -2.67
N LEU A 178 -15.65 19.34 -2.21
CA LEU A 178 -14.24 19.00 -2.10
C LEU A 178 -14.04 17.90 -1.05
N ASP A 179 -13.39 16.79 -1.43
CA ASP A 179 -13.00 15.71 -0.54
C ASP A 179 -11.47 15.65 -0.41
N PHE A 180 -10.99 15.93 0.80
CA PHE A 180 -9.57 15.95 1.15
C PHE A 180 -9.08 14.70 1.89
N ARG A 181 -9.96 13.74 2.20
CA ARG A 181 -9.66 12.61 3.09
C ARG A 181 -8.60 11.66 2.54
N TYR A 182 -8.31 11.75 1.26
CA TYR A 182 -7.43 10.85 0.53
C TYR A 182 -6.13 11.50 0.07
N ARG A 183 -5.90 12.75 0.48
CA ARG A 183 -4.60 13.42 0.36
C ARG A 183 -3.56 12.60 1.09
N ARG A 184 -2.55 12.15 0.35
CA ARG A 184 -1.40 11.47 0.96
C ARG A 184 -0.44 12.52 1.51
N ILE A 185 -0.09 12.38 2.78
CA ILE A 185 0.96 13.18 3.42
C ILE A 185 2.28 12.43 3.27
N ALA A 186 3.32 13.14 2.84
CA ALA A 186 4.67 12.60 2.76
C ALA A 186 5.11 12.15 4.16
N ARG A 187 5.61 10.92 4.26
CA ARG A 187 6.02 10.31 5.54
C ARG A 187 7.11 9.28 5.32
N SER A 188 7.68 8.78 6.41
CA SER A 188 8.65 7.68 6.32
C SER A 188 8.02 6.43 5.69
N ARG A 189 8.79 5.75 4.85
CA ARG A 189 8.41 4.50 4.22
C ARG A 189 8.47 3.37 5.26
N PRO A 190 7.41 2.56 5.42
CA PRO A 190 7.45 1.40 6.28
C PRO A 190 8.48 0.43 5.71
N SER A 191 9.25 -0.17 6.60
CA SER A 191 10.21 -1.21 6.21
C SER A 191 9.51 -2.42 5.59
N ASN A 192 8.28 -2.71 6.05
CA ASN A 192 7.58 -3.95 5.80
C ASN A 192 6.16 -3.63 5.30
N ILE A 193 5.78 -4.19 4.15
CA ILE A 193 4.41 -4.14 3.65
C ILE A 193 3.84 -5.56 3.69
N VAL A 194 2.77 -5.76 4.47
CA VAL A 194 2.07 -7.06 4.55
C VAL A 194 0.87 -7.07 3.61
N ARG A 195 0.77 -8.11 2.79
CA ARG A 195 -0.36 -8.37 1.89
C ARG A 195 -1.25 -9.43 2.52
N VAL A 196 -2.52 -9.11 2.67
CA VAL A 196 -3.49 -9.99 3.33
C VAL A 196 -4.70 -10.19 2.44
N ALA A 197 -5.21 -11.42 2.39
CA ALA A 197 -6.51 -11.73 1.84
C ALA A 197 -7.40 -12.39 2.89
N HIS A 198 -8.69 -12.08 2.83
CA HIS A 198 -9.75 -12.76 3.57
C HIS A 198 -10.29 -13.90 2.72
N LEU A 199 -10.45 -15.07 3.32
CA LEU A 199 -10.95 -16.27 2.67
C LEU A 199 -12.44 -16.41 2.91
N GLU A 200 -13.22 -16.35 1.83
CA GLU A 200 -14.66 -16.55 1.84
C GLU A 200 -15.00 -18.03 1.67
N THR A 201 -15.81 -18.55 2.60
CA THR A 201 -16.41 -19.87 2.48
C THR A 201 -17.81 -19.74 1.89
N SER A 202 -18.40 -20.87 1.46
CA SER A 202 -19.76 -20.91 0.91
C SER A 202 -20.86 -20.51 1.90
N GLN A 203 -20.53 -20.34 3.19
CA GLN A 203 -21.45 -19.93 4.24
C GLN A 203 -20.95 -18.67 4.93
N LEU A 204 -21.78 -17.62 4.94
CA LEU A 204 -21.51 -16.39 5.68
C LEU A 204 -21.66 -16.65 7.19
N GLU A 205 -20.58 -17.02 7.88
CA GLU A 205 -20.62 -17.33 9.32
C GLU A 205 -20.33 -16.13 10.22
N ASP A 206 -19.47 -15.19 9.80
CA ASP A 206 -19.22 -13.93 10.52
C ASP A 206 -19.19 -12.74 9.53
N PRO A 207 -20.28 -11.96 9.44
CA PRO A 207 -20.39 -10.86 8.48
C PRO A 207 -19.39 -9.73 8.74
N ASN A 208 -18.85 -9.63 9.97
CA ASN A 208 -17.96 -8.54 10.36
C ASN A 208 -16.48 -8.90 10.26
N SER A 209 -16.13 -10.18 10.12
CA SER A 209 -14.73 -10.66 10.05
C SER A 209 -13.87 -9.89 9.02
N PHE A 210 -14.39 -9.65 7.81
CA PHE A 210 -13.69 -8.87 6.79
C PHE A 210 -13.48 -7.40 7.19
N ALA A 211 -14.51 -6.78 7.78
CA ALA A 211 -14.43 -5.40 8.25
C ALA A 211 -13.43 -5.27 9.42
N ASN A 212 -13.46 -6.23 10.35
CA ASN A 212 -12.53 -6.32 11.48
C ASN A 212 -11.08 -6.47 11.03
N LEU A 213 -10.82 -7.35 10.06
CA LEU A 213 -9.50 -7.45 9.45
C LEU A 213 -9.07 -6.12 8.78
N SER A 214 -10.00 -5.43 8.12
CA SER A 214 -9.75 -4.10 7.55
C SER A 214 -9.38 -3.06 8.61
N TYR A 215 -9.99 -3.11 9.79
CA TYR A 215 -9.61 -2.26 10.93
C TYR A 215 -8.24 -2.62 11.49
N LEU A 216 -7.89 -3.90 11.60
CA LEU A 216 -6.56 -4.34 12.02
C LEU A 216 -5.48 -3.77 11.07
N ILE A 217 -5.66 -3.92 9.76
CA ILE A 217 -4.72 -3.40 8.76
C ILE A 217 -4.55 -1.89 8.87
N LYS A 218 -5.64 -1.15 9.08
CA LYS A 218 -5.59 0.31 9.32
C LYS A 218 -4.85 0.64 10.62
N SER A 219 -5.05 -0.14 11.69
CA SER A 219 -4.36 0.08 12.96
C SER A 219 -2.86 -0.18 12.89
N ALA A 220 -2.42 -1.14 12.05
CA ALA A 220 -0.99 -1.46 11.89
C ALA A 220 -0.18 -0.20 11.51
N ALA A 221 -0.68 0.58 10.54
CA ALA A 221 -0.02 1.80 10.08
C ALA A 221 0.07 2.93 11.15
N ASN A 222 -0.74 2.85 12.21
CA ASN A 222 -0.81 3.85 13.27
C ASN A 222 -0.11 3.39 14.55
N LEU A 223 -0.06 2.09 14.81
CA LEU A 223 0.54 1.50 16.00
C LEU A 223 2.00 1.10 15.80
N THR A 224 2.44 0.92 14.54
CA THR A 224 3.82 0.65 14.18
C THR A 224 4.25 1.49 12.98
N TYR A 225 5.50 1.94 13.00
CA TYR A 225 6.13 2.65 11.88
C TYR A 225 6.82 1.71 10.89
N THR A 226 7.08 0.45 11.29
CA THR A 226 7.82 -0.52 10.48
C THR A 226 6.90 -1.36 9.59
N LEU A 227 5.65 -1.58 10.01
CA LEU A 227 4.70 -2.47 9.32
C LEU A 227 3.48 -1.69 8.84
N GLN A 228 3.16 -1.85 7.56
CA GLN A 228 1.93 -1.33 6.98
C GLN A 228 1.23 -2.43 6.17
N GLY A 229 -0.09 -2.53 6.23
CA GLY A 229 -0.83 -3.38 5.29
C GLY A 229 -1.10 -2.67 3.95
N THR A 230 -1.51 -3.45 2.94
CA THR A 230 -2.01 -2.89 1.68
C THR A 230 -3.29 -2.08 1.90
N GLU A 231 -3.50 -1.04 1.08
CA GLU A 231 -4.69 -0.18 1.19
C GLU A 231 -6.01 -0.94 0.96
N ARG A 232 -5.96 -2.01 0.16
CA ARG A 232 -7.08 -2.91 -0.10
C ARG A 232 -6.74 -4.31 0.38
N ILE A 233 -7.75 -4.97 0.95
CA ILE A 233 -7.74 -6.37 1.33
C ILE A 233 -8.61 -7.08 0.32
N ASP A 234 -8.06 -8.12 -0.29
CA ASP A 234 -8.77 -8.90 -1.28
C ASP A 234 -9.58 -10.01 -0.61
N ARG A 235 -10.64 -10.43 -1.29
CA ARG A 235 -11.46 -11.59 -0.91
C ARG A 235 -11.14 -12.70 -1.90
N LEU A 236 -10.77 -13.86 -1.39
CA LEU A 236 -10.52 -15.05 -2.19
C LEU A 236 -11.48 -16.15 -1.76
N VAL A 237 -11.92 -16.96 -2.72
CA VAL A 237 -12.75 -18.13 -2.42
C VAL A 237 -11.89 -19.20 -1.73
N PHE A 238 -12.45 -19.86 -0.73
CA PHE A 238 -11.89 -21.03 -0.07
C PHE A 238 -12.81 -22.25 -0.25
N PRO A 239 -12.27 -23.42 -0.63
CA PRO A 239 -10.84 -23.73 -0.90
C PRO A 239 -10.22 -22.94 -2.07
N LEU A 240 -8.89 -22.83 -2.06
CA LEU A 240 -8.15 -22.08 -3.09
C LEU A 240 -8.30 -22.75 -4.45
N GLN A 241 -8.84 -22.04 -5.43
CA GLN A 241 -8.98 -22.53 -6.81
C GLN A 241 -7.72 -22.32 -7.65
N ASP A 242 -6.92 -21.31 -7.29
CA ASP A 242 -5.68 -20.95 -7.99
C ASP A 242 -4.61 -20.50 -6.97
N VAL A 243 -3.59 -21.34 -6.79
CA VAL A 243 -2.46 -21.07 -5.90
C VAL A 243 -1.61 -19.89 -6.39
N THR A 244 -1.60 -19.58 -7.69
CA THR A 244 -0.80 -18.48 -8.24
C THR A 244 -1.34 -17.12 -7.83
N THR A 245 -2.63 -17.03 -7.51
CA THR A 245 -3.21 -15.85 -6.88
C THR A 245 -2.81 -15.79 -5.41
N ALA A 246 -2.95 -16.89 -4.67
CA ALA A 246 -2.64 -16.97 -3.23
C ALA A 246 -1.18 -16.64 -2.91
N ILE A 247 -0.23 -17.02 -3.78
CA ILE A 247 1.21 -16.76 -3.58
C ILE A 247 1.56 -15.26 -3.52
N ASN A 248 0.65 -14.37 -3.93
CA ASN A 248 0.83 -12.93 -3.85
C ASN A 248 0.55 -12.35 -2.46
N TYR A 249 0.07 -13.15 -1.51
CA TYR A 249 -0.25 -12.74 -0.14
C TYR A 249 0.72 -13.34 0.87
N ASP A 250 1.02 -12.58 1.92
CA ASP A 250 1.82 -13.04 3.06
C ASP A 250 0.95 -13.82 4.05
N LEU A 251 -0.31 -13.40 4.19
CA LEU A 251 -1.30 -14.02 5.08
C LEU A 251 -2.65 -14.21 4.39
N LEU A 252 -3.21 -15.41 4.52
CA LEU A 252 -4.60 -15.71 4.23
C LEU A 252 -5.34 -15.87 5.55
N PHE A 253 -6.47 -15.21 5.72
CA PHE A 253 -7.27 -15.25 6.94
C PHE A 253 -8.61 -15.94 6.71
N ILE A 254 -8.93 -16.95 7.52
CA ILE A 254 -10.23 -17.61 7.55
C ILE A 254 -10.73 -17.73 8.99
N THR A 255 -12.00 -17.44 9.21
CA THR A 255 -12.69 -17.65 10.49
C THR A 255 -14.02 -18.36 10.25
N GLY A 256 -14.62 -18.94 11.27
CA GLY A 256 -15.87 -19.70 11.16
C GLY A 256 -16.01 -20.82 12.18
N ARG A 257 -17.10 -21.58 12.06
CA ARG A 257 -17.46 -22.72 12.91
C ARG A 257 -17.51 -24.04 12.14
N GLN A 258 -17.63 -24.00 10.81
CA GLN A 258 -17.66 -25.23 10.02
C GLN A 258 -16.28 -25.92 9.95
N PRO A 259 -16.25 -27.26 9.89
CA PRO A 259 -15.05 -28.03 9.58
C PRO A 259 -14.40 -27.62 8.25
N LEU A 260 -13.07 -27.68 8.20
CA LEU A 260 -12.31 -27.51 6.97
C LEU A 260 -12.11 -28.88 6.32
N SER A 261 -12.66 -29.06 5.12
CA SER A 261 -12.44 -30.26 4.31
C SER A 261 -11.80 -29.85 2.99
N LEU A 262 -10.64 -30.43 2.70
CA LEU A 262 -9.90 -30.21 1.46
C LEU A 262 -9.73 -31.53 0.72
N SER A 263 -9.93 -31.49 -0.58
CA SER A 263 -9.51 -32.53 -1.52
C SER A 263 -7.97 -32.62 -1.58
N ILE A 264 -7.46 -33.68 -2.20
CA ILE A 264 -6.02 -33.91 -2.35
C ILE A 264 -5.35 -32.76 -3.12
N GLN A 265 -6.01 -32.24 -4.15
CA GLN A 265 -5.49 -31.13 -4.95
C GLN A 265 -5.43 -29.85 -4.11
N GLU A 266 -6.50 -29.50 -3.41
CA GLU A 266 -6.56 -28.30 -2.57
C GLU A 266 -5.56 -28.37 -1.40
N LEU A 267 -5.33 -29.56 -0.85
CA LEU A 267 -4.28 -29.80 0.15
C LEU A 267 -2.88 -29.55 -0.43
N THR A 268 -2.64 -29.98 -1.67
CA THR A 268 -1.38 -29.77 -2.40
C THR A 268 -1.15 -28.30 -2.71
N ASP A 269 -2.20 -27.56 -3.08
CA ASP A 269 -2.16 -26.13 -3.35
C ASP A 269 -1.90 -25.34 -2.07
N LEU A 270 -2.58 -25.68 -0.97
CA LEU A 270 -2.31 -25.10 0.35
C LEU A 270 -0.86 -25.36 0.77
N LYS A 271 -0.38 -26.59 0.63
CA LYS A 271 1.02 -26.94 0.93
C LYS A 271 2.00 -26.10 0.13
N SER A 272 1.76 -25.94 -1.17
CA SER A 272 2.61 -25.12 -2.06
C SER A 272 2.66 -23.65 -1.61
N TYR A 273 1.52 -23.10 -1.20
CA TYR A 273 1.44 -21.75 -0.62
C TYR A 273 2.24 -21.62 0.69
N LEU A 274 2.06 -22.57 1.60
CA LEU A 274 2.76 -22.61 2.90
C LEU A 274 4.27 -22.79 2.73
N ASP A 275 4.69 -23.67 1.82
CA ASP A 275 6.09 -23.92 1.48
C ASP A 275 6.73 -22.67 0.86
N ALA A 276 5.98 -21.90 0.07
CA ALA A 276 6.44 -20.62 -0.48
C ALA A 276 6.62 -19.50 0.58
N GLY A 277 6.37 -19.79 1.85
CA GLY A 277 6.54 -18.85 2.95
C GLY A 277 5.23 -18.17 3.39
N GLY A 278 4.11 -18.47 2.73
CA GLY A 278 2.79 -17.91 3.10
C GLY A 278 2.27 -18.43 4.44
N VAL A 279 1.42 -17.66 5.10
CA VAL A 279 0.75 -18.05 6.36
C VAL A 279 -0.74 -18.20 6.16
N LEU A 280 -1.32 -19.27 6.73
CA LEU A 280 -2.77 -19.43 6.87
C LEU A 280 -3.15 -19.17 8.33
N LEU A 281 -3.82 -18.05 8.59
CA LEU A 281 -4.42 -17.75 9.88
C LEU A 281 -5.83 -18.32 9.92
N VAL A 282 -6.03 -19.32 10.78
CA VAL A 282 -7.34 -19.92 11.04
C VAL A 282 -7.79 -19.51 12.42
N GLU A 283 -8.92 -18.81 12.51
CA GLU A 283 -9.58 -18.56 13.77
C GLU A 283 -10.77 -19.52 13.94
N SER A 284 -10.98 -19.99 15.17
CA SER A 284 -12.09 -20.87 15.54
C SER A 284 -12.58 -20.57 16.96
N PRO A 285 -13.90 -20.46 17.19
CA PRO A 285 -14.46 -20.37 18.53
C PRO A 285 -14.11 -21.59 19.38
N THR A 286 -13.99 -21.40 20.70
CA THR A 286 -13.59 -22.48 21.63
C THR A 286 -14.57 -23.65 21.65
N ASP A 287 -15.83 -23.44 21.28
CA ASP A 287 -16.89 -24.47 21.27
C ASP A 287 -17.09 -25.14 19.90
N ALA A 288 -16.33 -24.75 18.86
CA ALA A 288 -16.41 -25.33 17.52
C ALA A 288 -15.57 -26.61 17.38
N VAL A 289 -15.88 -27.64 18.19
CA VAL A 289 -15.09 -28.88 18.33
C VAL A 289 -14.78 -29.54 16.99
N ASN A 290 -15.81 -29.77 16.15
CA ASN A 290 -15.63 -30.42 14.84
C ASN A 290 -14.67 -29.65 13.91
N ARG A 291 -14.64 -28.31 14.02
CA ARG A 291 -13.71 -27.48 13.25
C ARG A 291 -12.29 -27.62 13.77
N LEU A 292 -12.11 -27.56 15.08
CA LEU A 292 -10.80 -27.77 15.71
C LEU A 292 -10.21 -29.13 15.33
N GLU A 293 -11.01 -30.20 15.39
CA GLU A 293 -10.61 -31.55 14.97
C GLU A 293 -10.23 -31.61 13.48
N SER A 294 -11.00 -30.97 12.60
CA SER A 294 -10.68 -30.93 11.17
C SER A 294 -9.37 -30.19 10.86
N ILE A 295 -9.03 -29.17 11.64
CA ILE A 295 -7.77 -28.42 11.48
C ILE A 295 -6.59 -29.27 11.96
N MET A 296 -6.76 -30.03 13.05
CA MET A 296 -5.75 -30.98 13.52
C MET A 296 -5.47 -32.05 12.46
N ASP A 297 -6.51 -32.69 11.93
CA ASP A 297 -6.40 -33.67 10.84
C ASP A 297 -5.73 -33.08 9.59
N LEU A 298 -6.07 -31.84 9.23
CA LEU A 298 -5.42 -31.12 8.14
C LEU A 298 -3.90 -30.96 8.38
N THR A 299 -3.49 -30.57 9.59
CA THR A 299 -2.08 -30.38 9.92
C THR A 299 -1.31 -31.71 9.99
N ASP A 300 -1.95 -32.78 10.42
CA ASP A 300 -1.39 -34.13 10.42
C ASP A 300 -1.15 -34.63 8.99
N LYS A 301 -2.12 -34.41 8.07
CA LYS A 301 -1.98 -34.72 6.64
C LYS A 301 -0.86 -33.93 5.96
N LEU A 302 -0.56 -32.72 6.44
CA LEU A 302 0.57 -31.91 5.97
C LEU A 302 1.93 -32.35 6.58
N GLY A 303 1.91 -33.22 7.60
CA GLY A 303 3.12 -33.71 8.28
C GLY A 303 3.73 -32.67 9.22
N THR A 304 2.96 -31.68 9.66
CA THR A 304 3.41 -30.62 10.57
C THR A 304 2.39 -30.49 11.70
N PRO A 305 2.55 -31.23 12.82
CA PRO A 305 1.57 -31.18 13.91
C PRO A 305 1.58 -29.83 14.61
N LEU A 306 0.41 -29.40 15.10
CA LEU A 306 0.22 -28.15 15.81
C LEU A 306 0.92 -28.13 17.18
N GLU A 307 1.78 -27.12 17.37
CA GLU A 307 2.44 -26.86 18.65
C GLU A 307 1.91 -25.59 19.31
N ASP A 308 1.71 -25.65 20.63
CA ASP A 308 1.28 -24.51 21.41
C ASP A 308 2.38 -23.44 21.48
N LEU A 309 2.04 -22.18 21.18
CA LEU A 309 2.97 -21.05 21.27
C LEU A 309 3.62 -20.92 22.67
N ARG A 310 3.00 -21.45 23.73
CA ARG A 310 3.53 -21.54 25.11
C ARG A 310 4.67 -22.52 25.29
N ARG A 311 4.78 -23.50 24.40
CA ARG A 311 5.86 -24.50 24.38
C ARG A 311 7.02 -24.09 23.47
N LEU A 312 6.78 -23.18 22.54
CA LEU A 312 7.82 -22.62 21.66
C LEU A 312 8.79 -21.72 22.43
N ASP A 313 9.90 -21.38 21.76
CA ASP A 313 10.93 -20.47 22.28
C ASP A 313 10.31 -19.14 22.79
N ARG A 314 10.79 -18.65 23.94
CA ARG A 314 10.27 -17.42 24.54
C ARG A 314 10.52 -16.18 23.67
N ASN A 315 11.52 -16.23 22.80
CA ASN A 315 11.86 -15.19 21.83
C ASN A 315 11.11 -15.33 20.51
N HIS A 316 10.16 -16.27 20.39
CA HIS A 316 9.38 -16.48 19.19
C HIS A 316 8.74 -15.16 18.71
N PRO A 317 8.84 -14.77 17.42
CA PRO A 317 8.43 -13.44 16.94
C PRO A 317 6.99 -13.05 17.28
N MET A 318 6.04 -13.99 17.25
CA MET A 318 4.65 -13.71 17.67
C MET A 318 4.50 -13.28 19.14
N ARG A 319 5.48 -13.54 20.00
CA ARG A 319 5.52 -13.07 21.40
C ARG A 319 6.26 -11.76 21.58
N THR A 320 7.18 -11.43 20.68
CA THR A 320 8.19 -10.40 20.91
C THR A 320 8.14 -9.25 19.91
N GLN A 321 7.45 -9.40 18.77
CA GLN A 321 7.53 -8.44 17.68
C GLN A 321 6.19 -8.19 16.95
N PRO A 322 5.83 -6.91 16.72
CA PRO A 322 6.49 -5.72 17.26
C PRO A 322 6.16 -5.45 18.74
N PHE A 323 5.13 -6.10 19.30
CA PHE A 323 4.71 -5.91 20.69
C PHE A 323 5.11 -7.11 21.56
N LEU A 324 5.52 -6.83 22.79
CA LEU A 324 5.93 -7.87 23.74
C LEU A 324 4.72 -8.41 24.51
N PHE A 325 4.51 -9.72 24.45
CA PHE A 325 3.52 -10.46 25.22
C PHE A 325 4.19 -11.48 26.14
N ALA A 326 4.21 -11.18 27.44
CA ALA A 326 4.63 -12.15 28.46
C ALA A 326 3.62 -13.30 28.61
N ALA A 327 2.34 -13.02 28.36
CA ALA A 327 1.24 -13.98 28.31
C ALA A 327 0.28 -13.61 27.17
N LEU A 328 -0.46 -14.60 26.67
CA LEU A 328 -1.53 -14.34 25.71
C LEU A 328 -2.70 -13.62 26.40
N PRO A 329 -3.37 -12.68 25.71
CA PRO A 329 -4.51 -11.96 26.26
C PRO A 329 -5.70 -12.87 26.60
N ILE A 330 -6.57 -12.36 27.47
CA ILE A 330 -7.82 -13.00 27.86
C ILE A 330 -8.96 -12.15 27.28
N PHE A 331 -9.85 -12.76 26.50
CA PHE A 331 -11.01 -12.12 25.89
C PHE A 331 -12.28 -12.73 26.44
N ASN A 332 -13.24 -11.91 26.90
CA ASN A 332 -14.50 -12.39 27.48
C ASN A 332 -14.30 -13.48 28.55
N GLN A 333 -13.31 -13.27 29.44
CA GLN A 333 -12.91 -14.21 30.51
C GLN A 333 -12.36 -15.57 30.01
N LYS A 334 -12.15 -15.73 28.71
CA LYS A 334 -11.56 -16.94 28.11
C LYS A 334 -10.14 -16.63 27.62
N PRO A 335 -9.13 -17.42 28.00
CA PRO A 335 -7.79 -17.26 27.46
C PRO A 335 -7.79 -17.70 25.99
N ILE A 336 -7.20 -16.90 25.10
CA ILE A 336 -6.94 -17.39 23.76
C ILE A 336 -5.77 -18.37 23.76
N GLN A 337 -5.83 -19.32 22.83
CA GLN A 337 -4.74 -20.24 22.57
C GLN A 337 -4.27 -20.04 21.13
N ILE A 338 -2.97 -20.06 20.93
CA ILE A 338 -2.36 -19.98 19.61
C ILE A 338 -1.55 -21.25 19.40
N LEU A 339 -1.93 -22.04 18.40
CA LEU A 339 -1.21 -23.23 17.96
C LEU A 339 -0.62 -22.97 16.57
N ILE A 340 0.58 -23.47 16.31
CA ILE A 340 1.35 -23.10 15.12
C ILE A 340 1.97 -24.36 14.52
N ALA A 341 1.90 -24.51 13.20
CA ALA A 341 2.62 -25.55 12.47
C ALA A 341 2.77 -25.23 11.00
N GLY A 342 3.97 -25.40 10.43
CA GLY A 342 4.15 -25.39 8.97
C GLY A 342 3.71 -24.10 8.24
N GLY A 343 3.49 -22.99 8.94
CA GLY A 343 2.89 -21.76 8.39
C GLY A 343 1.39 -21.62 8.62
N ILE A 344 0.74 -22.60 9.23
CA ILE A 344 -0.62 -22.49 9.78
C ILE A 344 -0.53 -21.90 11.20
N VAL A 345 -1.35 -20.89 11.46
CA VAL A 345 -1.55 -20.30 12.79
C VAL A 345 -3.02 -20.50 13.15
N LEU A 346 -3.29 -21.36 14.12
CA LEU A 346 -4.63 -21.58 14.67
C LEU A 346 -4.82 -20.74 15.94
N VAL A 347 -5.79 -19.83 15.90
CA VAL A 347 -6.26 -19.07 17.06
C VAL A 347 -7.56 -19.70 17.56
N ILE A 348 -7.55 -20.16 18.81
CA ILE A 348 -8.75 -20.68 19.50
C ILE A 348 -9.30 -19.57 20.39
N GLY A 349 -10.48 -19.05 20.03
CA GLY A 349 -11.15 -17.90 20.64
C GLY A 349 -11.49 -16.81 19.62
N ASP A 350 -12.16 -15.74 20.07
CA ASP A 350 -12.73 -14.69 19.20
C ASP A 350 -11.82 -13.44 19.15
N LEU A 351 -10.58 -13.61 18.68
CA LEU A 351 -9.59 -12.54 18.60
C LEU A 351 -10.02 -11.45 17.59
N SER A 352 -10.46 -11.87 16.40
CA SER A 352 -10.77 -10.99 15.28
C SER A 352 -12.00 -10.12 15.55
N ALA A 353 -12.94 -10.60 16.35
CA ALA A 353 -14.09 -9.81 16.82
C ALA A 353 -13.67 -8.53 17.57
N SER A 354 -12.48 -8.52 18.16
CA SER A 354 -11.94 -7.38 18.92
C SER A 354 -11.03 -6.45 18.09
N TRP A 355 -10.86 -6.69 16.79
CA TRP A 355 -10.05 -5.80 15.93
C TRP A 355 -10.80 -4.57 15.42
N GLY A 356 -12.12 -4.68 15.28
CA GLY A 356 -12.97 -3.66 14.69
C GLY A 356 -13.86 -2.91 15.68
N LEU A 357 -14.93 -2.33 15.14
CA LEU A 357 -15.95 -1.66 15.94
C LEU A 357 -16.76 -2.70 16.70
N ASP A 358 -16.95 -2.46 18.00
CA ASP A 358 -17.91 -3.22 18.80
C ASP A 358 -19.25 -2.50 18.81
N ASP A 359 -20.19 -3.00 18.01
CA ASP A 359 -21.55 -2.44 17.89
C ASP A 359 -22.28 -2.39 19.24
N LYS A 360 -21.91 -3.28 20.19
CA LYS A 360 -22.53 -3.36 21.51
C LYS A 360 -21.82 -2.50 22.56
N LEU A 361 -20.68 -1.90 22.22
CA LEU A 361 -19.83 -1.09 23.13
C LEU A 361 -19.51 -1.83 24.44
N SER A 362 -19.36 -3.15 24.35
CA SER A 362 -19.15 -4.09 25.43
C SER A 362 -17.67 -4.33 25.75
N LEU A 363 -16.78 -4.12 24.78
CA LEU A 363 -15.35 -4.37 24.93
C LEU A 363 -14.62 -3.14 25.51
N PRO A 364 -13.83 -3.33 26.59
CA PRO A 364 -12.92 -2.30 27.07
C PRO A 364 -11.88 -1.92 26.01
N ARG A 365 -11.45 -0.66 26.00
CA ARG A 365 -10.40 -0.17 25.09
C ARG A 365 -9.10 -0.98 25.20
N GLU A 366 -8.72 -1.40 26.40
CA GLU A 366 -7.53 -2.22 26.63
C GLU A 366 -7.64 -3.57 25.90
N THR A 367 -8.82 -4.19 25.91
CA THR A 367 -9.10 -5.44 25.19
C THR A 367 -8.93 -5.25 23.69
N ILE A 368 -9.53 -4.21 23.12
CA ILE A 368 -9.39 -3.87 21.68
C ILE A 368 -7.90 -3.65 21.33
N ARG A 369 -7.19 -2.88 22.16
CA ARG A 369 -5.76 -2.61 21.96
C ARG A 369 -4.93 -3.89 21.99
N ASN A 370 -5.10 -4.74 23.00
CA ASN A 370 -4.36 -6.00 23.13
C ASN A 370 -4.65 -6.93 21.94
N ALA A 371 -5.89 -6.97 21.44
CA ALA A 371 -6.26 -7.74 20.26
C ALA A 371 -5.57 -7.20 18.99
N GLN A 372 -5.54 -5.89 18.81
CA GLN A 372 -4.87 -5.25 17.68
C GLN A 372 -3.36 -5.45 17.73
N GLU A 373 -2.73 -5.25 18.88
CA GLU A 373 -1.29 -5.49 19.07
C GLU A 373 -0.91 -6.95 18.77
N LEU A 374 -1.71 -7.91 19.26
CA LEU A 374 -1.48 -9.33 18.94
C LEU A 374 -1.74 -9.66 17.46
N GLY A 375 -2.80 -9.09 16.87
CA GLY A 375 -3.06 -9.23 15.44
C GLY A 375 -1.90 -8.70 14.60
N ILE A 376 -1.29 -7.57 15.00
CA ILE A 376 -0.11 -7.00 14.36
C ILE A 376 1.11 -7.89 14.52
N ASN A 377 1.30 -8.56 15.67
CA ASN A 377 2.36 -9.57 15.81
C ASN A 377 2.18 -10.74 14.83
N ILE A 378 0.95 -11.19 14.60
CA ILE A 378 0.65 -12.25 13.62
C ILE A 378 0.96 -11.76 12.18
N LEU A 379 0.57 -10.52 11.84
CA LEU A 379 0.90 -9.90 10.54
C LEU A 379 2.41 -9.78 10.33
N HIS A 380 3.13 -9.35 11.36
CA HIS A 380 4.59 -9.24 11.33
C HIS A 380 5.25 -10.61 11.14
N PHE A 381 4.78 -11.63 11.86
CA PHE A 381 5.24 -13.00 11.70
C PHE A 381 5.02 -13.53 10.28
N ALA A 382 3.85 -13.29 9.70
CA ALA A 382 3.54 -13.74 8.34
C ALA A 382 4.46 -13.11 7.30
N TRP A 383 4.65 -11.79 7.37
CA TRP A 383 5.62 -11.09 6.52
C TRP A 383 7.04 -11.62 6.72
N ALA A 384 7.50 -11.76 7.97
CA ALA A 384 8.86 -12.19 8.28
C ALA A 384 9.14 -13.61 7.79
N ARG A 385 8.19 -14.55 8.01
CA ARG A 385 8.28 -15.92 7.51
C ARG A 385 8.42 -15.92 6.00
N ARG A 386 7.56 -15.17 5.29
CA ARG A 386 7.60 -15.08 3.84
C ARG A 386 8.96 -14.59 3.33
N GLN A 387 9.45 -13.48 3.88
CA GLN A 387 10.73 -12.91 3.49
C GLN A 387 11.89 -13.89 3.72
N MET A 388 11.99 -14.49 4.91
CA MET A 388 13.08 -15.42 5.23
C MET A 388 13.05 -16.66 4.34
N THR A 389 11.87 -17.22 4.07
CA THR A 389 11.72 -18.36 3.14
C THR A 389 12.13 -17.99 1.71
N GLN A 390 11.78 -16.78 1.24
CA GLN A 390 12.17 -16.31 -0.08
C GLN A 390 13.68 -16.06 -0.19
N LEU A 391 14.31 -15.50 0.84
CA LEU A 391 15.77 -15.30 0.88
C LEU A 391 16.55 -16.61 0.78
N GLN A 392 16.02 -17.70 1.35
CA GLN A 392 16.61 -19.04 1.21
C GLN A 392 16.46 -19.62 -0.19
N ARG A 393 15.42 -19.21 -0.93
CA ARG A 393 15.07 -19.73 -2.27
C ARG A 393 15.60 -18.89 -3.42
N GLN A 394 16.03 -17.64 -3.18
CA GLN A 394 16.60 -16.80 -4.23
C GLN A 394 17.93 -17.38 -4.71
N THR A 395 17.85 -18.21 -5.74
CA THR A 395 18.96 -18.48 -6.66
C THR A 395 19.42 -17.14 -7.22
N ILE A 396 20.71 -16.84 -7.09
CA ILE A 396 21.37 -15.68 -7.69
C ILE A 396 20.91 -15.58 -9.15
N LEU A 397 20.11 -14.56 -9.49
CA LEU A 397 19.86 -14.24 -10.89
C LEU A 397 21.23 -13.93 -11.52
N PRO A 398 21.61 -14.58 -12.63
CA PRO A 398 22.86 -14.27 -13.29
C PRO A 398 22.86 -12.79 -13.62
N THR A 399 23.93 -12.11 -13.22
CA THR A 399 24.22 -10.72 -13.59
C THR A 399 23.94 -10.56 -15.08
N PRO A 400 23.18 -9.54 -15.53
CA PRO A 400 23.05 -9.29 -16.95
C PRO A 400 24.46 -9.12 -17.50
N THR A 401 24.88 -10.07 -18.33
CA THR A 401 26.15 -10.00 -19.04
C THR A 401 26.15 -8.66 -19.76
N LYS A 402 27.18 -7.85 -19.49
CA LYS A 402 27.43 -6.62 -20.25
C LYS A 402 27.29 -6.99 -21.74
N PRO A 403 26.53 -6.23 -22.55
CA PRO A 403 26.57 -6.43 -23.99
C PRO A 403 28.03 -6.33 -24.40
N ASP A 404 28.50 -7.39 -25.05
CA ASP A 404 29.88 -7.61 -25.43
C ASP A 404 30.24 -6.54 -26.47
N VAL A 405 30.73 -5.39 -26.01
CA VAL A 405 31.02 -4.19 -26.83
C VAL A 405 31.95 -4.54 -27.99
N LEU A 406 32.79 -5.56 -27.83
CA LEU A 406 33.69 -6.06 -28.86
C LEU A 406 32.97 -6.72 -30.05
N LYS A 407 31.81 -7.38 -29.86
CA LYS A 407 31.05 -7.95 -31.00
C LYS A 407 30.41 -6.88 -31.89
N SER A 408 30.09 -5.71 -31.32
CA SER A 408 29.53 -4.59 -32.10
C SER A 408 30.58 -3.89 -32.99
N VAL A 409 31.86 -4.04 -32.66
CA VAL A 409 32.98 -3.47 -33.45
C VAL A 409 33.35 -4.39 -34.62
N PHE A 410 33.34 -5.72 -34.43
CA PHE A 410 33.62 -6.66 -35.52
C PHE A 410 32.52 -6.71 -36.57
N ASN A 411 31.24 -6.58 -36.18
CA ASN A 411 30.13 -6.55 -37.14
C ASN A 411 30.06 -5.25 -37.99
N LYS A 412 30.85 -4.22 -37.67
CA LYS A 412 30.96 -2.98 -38.46
C LYS A 412 32.15 -2.96 -39.41
N LEU A 413 33.00 -4.00 -39.39
CA LEU A 413 34.13 -4.15 -40.30
C LEU A 413 33.85 -5.12 -41.46
N GLU A 414 32.68 -5.76 -41.46
CA GLU A 414 32.22 -6.66 -42.54
C GLU A 414 31.02 -6.10 -43.33
N GLN A 415 30.79 -4.77 -43.30
CA GLN A 415 29.85 -4.07 -44.20
C GLN A 415 30.55 -2.98 -45.00
#